data_AF-A0A976Q2E5-F1
#
_entry.id   AF-A0A976Q2E5-F1
#
_cell.length_a   1.000
_cell.length_b   1.000
_cell.length_c   1.000
_cell.angle_alpha   90.00
_cell.angle_beta   90.00
_cell.angle_gamma   90.00
#
_symmetry.space_group_name_H-M   'P 1'
#
loop_
_entity.id
_entity.type
_entity.pdbx_description
1 polymer ?
#
loop_
_entity_poly.entity_id
_entity_poly.type
_entity_poly.pdbx_seq_one_letter_code
_entity_poly.pdbx_strand_id
1 'polypeptide(L)'
;MRLEFHNEGVEVEFVAINKSDATTTQHELYDRCSFPIFQDTSDPASGGVWELHDGNKDDLYIYDVNGVLAKYLPSGSEEHDITLSTPAGYAYVKGSILEVVGNKDEA
;
A
#
# COMPACT_ATOMS: atom_id res chain seq x y z
N MET A 1 -2.78 10.33 -5.66
CA MET A 1 -1.39 10.23 -5.18
C MET A 1 -0.33 9.89 -6.24
N ARG A 2 -0.31 8.74 -6.94
CA ARG A 2 0.78 8.42 -7.91
C ARG A 2 1.10 9.54 -8.92
N LEU A 3 0.06 10.08 -9.56
CA LEU A 3 0.21 11.18 -10.50
C LEU A 3 0.68 12.48 -9.83
N GLU A 4 0.25 12.73 -8.58
CA GLU A 4 0.72 13.89 -7.82
C GLU A 4 2.22 13.78 -7.53
N PHE A 5 2.70 12.61 -7.10
CA PHE A 5 4.13 12.39 -6.90
C PHE A 5 4.94 12.57 -8.17
N HIS A 6 4.49 11.99 -9.29
CA HIS A 6 5.14 12.17 -10.58
C HIS A 6 5.23 13.66 -10.98
N ASN A 7 4.16 14.43 -10.78
CA ASN A 7 4.15 15.87 -11.03
C ASN A 7 5.06 16.66 -10.07
N GLU A 8 5.34 16.12 -8.89
CA GLU A 8 6.29 16.65 -7.89
C GLU A 8 7.73 16.16 -8.11
N GLY A 9 7.99 15.36 -9.16
CA GLY A 9 9.32 14.82 -9.48
C GLY A 9 9.74 13.63 -8.60
N VAL A 10 8.78 12.98 -7.95
CA VAL A 10 8.98 11.82 -7.08
C VAL A 10 8.36 10.60 -7.76
N GLU A 11 9.16 9.57 -8.02
CA GLU A 11 8.66 8.32 -8.59
C GLU A 11 8.29 7.35 -7.47
N VAL A 12 7.03 6.91 -7.46
CA VAL A 12 6.48 5.97 -6.47
C VAL A 12 5.60 4.97 -7.18
N GLU A 13 5.85 3.68 -6.95
CA GLU A 13 4.99 2.60 -7.42
C GLU A 13 4.06 2.13 -6.31
N PHE A 14 2.81 1.85 -6.69
CA PHE A 14 1.78 1.36 -5.78
C PHE A 14 1.40 -0.06 -6.17
N VAL A 15 1.43 -0.96 -5.20
CA VAL A 15 0.91 -2.33 -5.35
C VAL A 15 -0.22 -2.52 -4.35
N ALA A 16 -1.41 -2.79 -4.86
CA ALA A 16 -2.55 -3.17 -4.05
C ALA A 16 -2.75 -4.68 -4.13
N ILE A 17 -2.77 -5.35 -2.99
CA ILE A 17 -3.01 -6.79 -2.90
C ILE A 17 -4.48 -7.00 -2.61
N ASN A 18 -5.17 -7.72 -3.49
CA ASN A 18 -6.51 -8.22 -3.22
C ASN A 18 -6.40 -9.63 -2.65
N LYS A 19 -6.85 -9.79 -1.40
CA LYS A 19 -6.79 -11.07 -0.69
C LYS A 19 -7.59 -12.15 -1.44
N SER A 20 -7.20 -13.40 -1.25
CA SER A 20 -7.84 -14.56 -1.88
C SER A 20 -9.18 -15.00 -1.24
N ASP A 21 -9.72 -14.23 -0.29
CA ASP A 21 -11.04 -14.47 0.31
C ASP A 21 -12.14 -13.62 -0.36
N ALA A 22 -13.39 -13.76 0.08
CA ALA A 22 -14.56 -13.10 -0.53
C ALA A 22 -14.72 -13.40 -2.04
N THR A 23 -14.56 -14.68 -2.42
CA THR A 23 -14.50 -15.16 -3.81
C THR A 23 -15.68 -14.75 -4.69
N THR A 24 -16.88 -14.54 -4.12
CA THR A 24 -18.05 -14.10 -4.87
C THR A 24 -18.01 -12.62 -5.27
N THR A 25 -17.17 -11.81 -4.63
CA THR A 25 -17.08 -10.36 -4.84
C THR A 25 -15.67 -9.87 -5.20
N GLN A 26 -14.66 -10.76 -5.31
CA GLN A 26 -13.29 -10.37 -5.69
C GLN A 26 -13.21 -9.61 -7.02
N HIS A 27 -14.03 -10.00 -8.00
CA HIS A 27 -14.09 -9.37 -9.32
C HIS A 27 -14.48 -7.89 -9.25
N GLU A 28 -15.19 -7.45 -8.21
CA GLU A 28 -15.65 -6.07 -8.07
C GLU A 28 -14.49 -5.07 -8.02
N LEU A 29 -13.36 -5.44 -7.42
CA LEU A 29 -12.18 -4.57 -7.40
C LEU A 29 -11.52 -4.49 -8.78
N TYR A 30 -11.42 -5.62 -9.47
CA TYR A 30 -10.94 -5.66 -10.85
C TYR A 30 -11.82 -4.83 -11.79
N ASP A 31 -13.14 -4.89 -11.63
CA ASP A 31 -14.09 -4.20 -12.51
C ASP A 31 -14.18 -2.68 -12.25
N ARG A 32 -13.86 -2.23 -11.03
CA ARG A 32 -14.05 -0.82 -10.61
C ARG A 32 -12.77 -0.02 -10.55
N CYS A 33 -11.62 -0.66 -10.33
CA CYS A 33 -10.35 0.04 -10.18
C CYS A 33 -9.70 0.32 -11.54
N SER A 34 -9.08 1.49 -11.66
CA SER A 34 -8.33 1.92 -12.85
C SER A 34 -6.82 1.71 -12.72
N PHE A 35 -6.38 1.06 -11.65
CA PHE A 35 -4.99 0.78 -11.35
C PHE A 35 -4.76 -0.74 -11.23
N PRO A 36 -3.54 -1.23 -11.48
CA PRO A 36 -3.22 -2.65 -11.34
C PRO A 36 -3.45 -3.15 -9.91
N ILE A 37 -4.10 -4.30 -9.79
CA ILE A 37 -4.31 -5.00 -8.52
C ILE A 37 -3.63 -6.36 -8.64
N PHE A 38 -2.84 -6.71 -7.63
CA PHE A 38 -2.29 -8.05 -7.48
C PHE A 38 -3.34 -8.94 -6.83
N GLN A 39 -3.95 -9.84 -7.60
CA GLN A 39 -4.90 -10.82 -7.07
C GLN A 39 -4.11 -11.95 -6.39
N ASP A 40 -4.24 -12.06 -5.07
CA ASP A 40 -3.59 -13.11 -4.33
C ASP A 40 -4.25 -14.47 -4.59
N THR A 41 -3.48 -15.53 -4.38
CA THR A 41 -3.89 -16.91 -4.62
C THR A 41 -4.12 -17.64 -3.31
N SER A 42 -5.13 -18.50 -3.26
CA SER A 42 -5.35 -19.42 -2.13
C SER A 42 -4.45 -20.66 -2.16
N ASP A 43 -3.36 -20.64 -2.95
CA ASP A 43 -2.44 -21.78 -3.07
C ASP A 43 -1.71 -22.00 -1.73
N PRO A 44 -1.98 -23.12 -1.03
CA PRO A 44 -1.31 -23.39 0.25
C PRO A 44 0.21 -23.57 0.12
N ALA A 45 0.72 -23.87 -1.08
CA ALA A 45 2.14 -24.05 -1.31
C ALA A 45 2.93 -22.73 -1.37
N SER A 46 2.28 -21.62 -1.72
CA SER A 46 2.90 -20.28 -1.78
C SER A 46 2.69 -19.48 -0.51
N GLY A 47 1.75 -19.89 0.35
CA GLY A 47 1.34 -19.14 1.54
C GLY A 47 0.49 -17.90 1.24
N GLY A 48 0.37 -17.48 -0.03
CA GLY A 48 -0.24 -16.21 -0.42
C GLY A 48 0.61 -15.00 -0.05
N VAL A 49 0.63 -13.98 -0.91
CA VAL A 49 1.40 -12.74 -0.64
C VAL A 49 0.83 -12.00 0.57
N TRP A 50 -0.48 -12.09 0.80
CA TRP A 50 -1.15 -11.48 1.95
C TRP A 50 -0.60 -11.99 3.29
N GLU A 51 -0.46 -13.30 3.45
CA GLU A 51 0.01 -13.91 4.71
C GLU A 51 1.49 -13.60 4.97
N LEU A 52 2.30 -13.36 3.93
CA LEU A 52 3.71 -12.98 4.08
C LEU A 52 3.91 -11.60 4.72
N HIS A 53 2.90 -10.75 4.71
CA HIS A 53 2.98 -9.40 5.27
C HIS A 53 2.64 -9.37 6.79
N ASP A 54 2.15 -10.46 7.37
CA ASP A 54 1.82 -10.63 8.81
C ASP A 54 1.03 -9.47 9.45
N GLY A 55 0.16 -8.84 8.66
CA GLY A 55 -0.67 -7.72 9.10
C GLY A 55 -2.15 -7.90 8.82
N ASN A 56 -2.89 -6.80 8.92
CA ASN A 56 -4.33 -6.74 8.82
C ASN A 56 -4.80 -6.12 7.51
N LYS A 57 -6.12 -6.17 7.32
CA LYS A 57 -6.78 -5.51 6.21
C LYS A 57 -6.55 -3.99 6.26
N ASP A 58 -6.31 -3.41 5.09
CA ASP A 58 -6.13 -1.97 4.85
C ASP A 58 -4.81 -1.37 5.42
N ASP A 59 -3.91 -2.23 5.91
CA ASP A 59 -2.55 -1.82 6.28
C ASP A 59 -1.75 -1.33 5.07
N LEU A 60 -0.81 -0.41 5.31
CA LEU A 60 0.11 0.10 4.29
C LEU A 60 1.56 -0.22 4.64
N TYR A 61 2.30 -0.72 3.65
CA TYR A 61 3.72 -1.04 3.74
C TYR A 61 4.48 -0.14 2.79
N ILE A 62 5.43 0.63 3.31
CA ILE A 62 6.24 1.56 2.52
C ILE A 62 7.66 1.03 2.48
N TYR A 63 8.08 0.64 1.29
CA TYR A 63 9.44 0.18 1.01
C TYR A 63 10.29 1.33 0.46
N ASP A 64 11.57 1.33 0.81
CA ASP A 64 12.54 2.28 0.25
C ASP A 64 12.97 1.88 -1.18
N VAL A 65 13.87 2.66 -1.77
CA VAL A 65 14.40 2.43 -3.12
C VAL A 65 15.21 1.13 -3.25
N ASN A 66 15.66 0.54 -2.14
CA ASN A 66 16.38 -0.72 -2.09
C ASN A 66 15.44 -1.91 -1.87
N GLY A 67 14.13 -1.67 -1.74
CA GLY A 67 13.13 -2.71 -1.44
C GLY A 67 13.11 -3.13 0.03
N VAL A 68 13.67 -2.33 0.94
CA VAL A 68 13.63 -2.58 2.39
C VAL A 68 12.38 -1.92 2.98
N LEU A 69 11.63 -2.65 3.82
CA LEU A 69 10.48 -2.09 4.52
C LEU A 69 10.94 -0.98 5.46
N ALA A 70 10.60 0.27 5.13
CA ALA A 70 11.00 1.45 5.89
C ALA A 70 9.92 1.90 6.88
N LYS A 71 8.64 1.77 6.51
CA LYS A 71 7.50 2.06 7.38
C LYS A 71 6.38 1.04 7.21
N TYR A 72 5.79 0.66 8.34
CA TYR A 72 4.53 -0.08 8.43
C TYR A 72 3.48 0.82 9.07
N LEU A 73 2.34 1.00 8.40
CA LEU A 73 1.24 1.82 8.87
C LEU A 73 0.01 0.92 9.09
N PRO A 74 -0.26 0.50 10.34
CA PRO A 74 -1.39 -0.35 10.65
C PRO A 74 -2.71 0.41 10.53
N SER A 75 -3.69 -0.23 9.89
CA SER A 75 -5.08 0.22 9.88
C SER A 75 -5.67 0.17 11.29
N GLY A 76 -6.48 1.17 11.63
CA GLY A 76 -7.12 1.28 12.94
C GLY A 76 -6.19 1.71 14.08
N SER A 77 -4.98 2.18 13.78
CA SER A 77 -4.10 2.81 14.78
C SER A 77 -4.78 4.01 15.45
N GLU A 78 -4.65 4.13 16.77
CA GLU A 78 -5.08 5.33 17.51
C GLU A 78 -4.09 6.51 17.32
N GLU A 79 -2.84 6.21 16.93
CA GLU A 79 -1.77 7.20 16.82
C GLU A 79 -1.80 7.93 15.47
N HIS A 80 -2.28 7.27 14.42
CA HIS A 80 -2.15 7.72 13.04
C HIS A 80 -3.40 7.38 12.22
N ASP A 81 -3.97 8.38 11.52
CA ASP A 81 -5.05 8.18 10.55
C ASP A 81 -4.46 7.86 9.17
N ILE A 82 -4.82 6.71 8.62
CA ILE A 82 -4.44 6.31 7.24
C ILE A 82 -5.63 6.29 6.28
N THR A 83 -6.78 6.85 6.69
CA THR A 83 -8.01 6.86 5.91
C THR A 83 -7.88 7.80 4.71
N LEU A 84 -7.67 7.23 3.51
CA LEU A 84 -7.43 8.02 2.30
C LEU A 84 -8.62 8.86 1.81
N SER A 85 -9.82 8.64 2.36
CA SER A 85 -11.01 9.45 2.08
C SER A 85 -11.10 10.71 2.95
N THR A 86 -10.26 10.85 3.98
CA THR A 86 -10.16 12.07 4.79
C THR A 86 -8.96 12.90 4.33
N PRO A 87 -9.05 14.25 4.35
CA PRO A 87 -7.90 15.09 4.04
C PRO A 87 -6.69 14.84 4.97
N ALA A 88 -6.96 14.54 6.25
CA ALA A 88 -5.93 14.28 7.25
C ALA A 88 -5.20 12.95 6.99
N GLY A 89 -5.93 11.86 6.79
CA GLY A 89 -5.35 10.56 6.50
C GLY A 89 -4.62 10.54 5.15
N TYR A 90 -5.19 11.17 4.13
CA TYR A 90 -4.51 11.35 2.84
C TYR A 90 -3.17 12.08 2.98
N ALA A 91 -3.15 13.20 3.73
CA ALA A 91 -1.93 13.98 3.95
C ALA A 91 -0.90 13.20 4.77
N TYR A 92 -1.34 12.44 5.79
CA TYR A 92 -0.46 11.61 6.62
C TYR A 92 0.23 10.51 5.80
N VAL A 93 -0.53 9.77 4.99
CA VAL A 93 0.05 8.72 4.12
C VAL A 93 0.99 9.34 3.08
N LYS A 94 0.59 10.46 2.45
CA LYS A 94 1.45 11.17 1.50
C LYS A 94 2.78 11.60 2.14
N GLY A 95 2.72 12.20 3.32
CA GLY A 95 3.90 12.61 4.08
C GLY A 95 4.80 11.44 4.46
N SER A 96 4.21 10.33 4.88
CA SER A 96 4.95 9.11 5.24
C SER A 96 5.72 8.53 4.06
N ILE A 97 5.12 8.55 2.85
CA ILE A 97 5.82 8.14 1.62
C ILE A 97 6.97 9.11 1.31
N LEU A 98 6.72 10.43 1.34
CA LEU A 98 7.73 11.46 1.06
C LEU A 98 8.92 11.40 2.03
N GLU A 99 8.69 11.06 3.29
CA GLU A 99 9.77 10.88 4.27
C GLU A 99 10.69 9.72 3.90
N VAL A 100 10.13 8.62 3.36
CA VAL A 100 10.92 7.46 2.93
C VAL A 100 11.63 7.73 1.61
N VAL A 101 10.93 8.24 0.61
CA VAL A 101 11.49 8.41 -0.76
C VAL A 101 12.28 9.71 -0.93
N GLY A 102 12.08 10.69 -0.05
CA GLY A 102 12.75 11.99 -0.03
C GLY A 102 14.10 11.98 0.71
N ASN A 103 14.37 10.98 1.56
CA ASN A 103 15.66 10.79 2.23
C ASN A 103 16.71 10.18 1.28
N LYS A 104 17.07 10.91 0.21
CA LYS A 104 18.09 10.49 -0.76
C LYS A 104 19.55 10.60 -0.28
N ASP A 105 19.79 10.97 0.99
CA ASP A 105 21.10 11.46 1.45
C ASP A 105 21.83 10.60 2.52
N GLU A 106 21.54 9.30 2.67
CA GLU A 106 22.31 8.42 3.58
C GLU A 106 22.74 7.07 2.97
N ALA A 107 23.35 7.08 1.79
CA ALA A 107 24.13 5.95 1.26
C ALA A 107 25.42 6.38 0.57
#